data_AF-A0A951SID8-F1
#
_entry.id   AF-A0A951SID8-F1
#
_cell.length_a   1.000
_cell.length_b   1.000
_cell.length_c   1.000
_cell.angle_alpha   90.00
_cell.angle_beta   90.00
_cell.angle_gamma   90.00
#
_symmetry.space_group_name_H-M   'P 1'
#
loop_
_entity.id
_entity.type
_entity.pdbx_description
1 polymer ?
#
loop_
_entity_poly.entity_id
_entity_poly.type
_entity_poly.pdbx_seq_one_letter_code
_entity_poly.pdbx_strand_id
1 'polypeptide(L)'
;MRALRARLMGLWAARQLGLEGAAADRYASEVIATQRQLGRQGITAKILRDAARHDVGLSAHDVWTEFRLCDWEAQRHISRTQSTETSRPS
;
A
#
# COMPACT_ATOMS: atom_id res chain seq x y z
N MET A 1 -6.74 7.76 -6.89
CA MET A 1 -5.61 6.78 -6.96
C MET A 1 -4.77 6.63 -5.68
N ARG A 2 -4.71 7.62 -4.77
CA ARG A 2 -3.80 7.56 -3.60
C ARG A 2 -4.14 6.49 -2.55
N ALA A 3 -5.40 6.09 -2.40
CA ALA A 3 -5.85 5.16 -1.36
C ALA A 3 -5.57 3.68 -1.68
N LEU A 4 -5.67 3.26 -2.94
CA LEU A 4 -5.42 1.86 -3.34
C LEU A 4 -3.95 1.49 -3.13
N ARG A 5 -3.03 2.33 -3.59
CA ARG A 5 -1.59 2.18 -3.35
C ARG A 5 -1.25 2.12 -1.86
N ALA A 6 -1.88 2.96 -1.04
CA ALA A 6 -1.66 2.93 0.41
C ALA A 6 -2.18 1.65 1.05
N ARG A 7 -3.29 1.10 0.55
CA ARG A 7 -3.81 -0.21 0.98
C ARG A 7 -2.82 -1.33 0.65
N LEU A 8 -2.31 -1.38 -0.59
CA LEU A 8 -1.33 -2.40 -1.02
C LEU A 8 -0.04 -2.32 -0.18
N MET A 9 0.49 -1.11 0.01
CA MET A 9 1.65 -0.89 0.88
C MET A 9 1.41 -1.31 2.33
N GLY A 10 0.20 -1.05 2.85
CA GLY A 10 -0.16 -1.45 4.20
C GLY A 10 -0.23 -2.96 4.36
N LEU A 11 -0.80 -3.67 3.40
CA LEU A 11 -0.83 -5.14 3.41
C LEU A 11 0.56 -5.76 3.25
N TRP A 12 1.40 -5.18 2.39
CA TRP A 12 2.80 -5.61 2.27
C TRP A 12 3.56 -5.45 3.58
N ALA A 13 3.49 -4.26 4.18
CA ALA A 13 4.18 -3.99 5.43
C ALA A 13 3.65 -4.88 6.56
N ALA A 14 2.34 -5.13 6.63
CA ALA A 14 1.76 -6.06 7.58
C ALA A 14 2.38 -7.46 7.47
N ARG A 15 2.56 -7.99 6.26
CA ARG A 15 3.23 -9.29 6.04
C ARG A 15 4.68 -9.28 6.51
N GLN A 16 5.43 -8.21 6.23
CA GLN A 16 6.82 -8.09 6.70
C GLN A 16 6.92 -8.07 8.22
N LEU A 17 5.90 -7.56 8.91
CA LEU A 17 5.81 -7.52 10.37
C LEU A 17 5.24 -8.82 10.98
N GLY A 18 4.91 -9.82 10.16
CA GLY A 18 4.28 -11.06 10.61
C GLY A 18 2.81 -10.92 11.02
N LEU A 19 2.12 -9.89 10.54
CA LEU A 19 0.70 -9.67 10.80
C LEU A 19 -0.16 -10.35 9.72
N GLU A 20 -1.19 -11.07 10.15
CA GLU A 20 -2.11 -11.80 9.27
C GLU A 20 -3.59 -11.54 9.60
N GLY A 21 -4.48 -11.88 8.66
CA GLY A 21 -5.92 -11.74 8.80
C GLY A 21 -6.36 -10.33 9.23
N ALA A 22 -7.18 -10.26 10.28
CA ALA A 22 -7.71 -9.00 10.79
C ALA A 22 -6.63 -8.00 11.25
N ALA A 23 -5.47 -8.48 11.70
CA ALA A 23 -4.36 -7.61 12.09
C ALA A 23 -3.74 -6.91 10.88
N ALA A 24 -3.60 -7.64 9.76
CA ALA A 24 -3.12 -7.08 8.50
C ALA A 24 -4.08 -6.04 7.91
N ASP A 25 -5.39 -6.32 7.93
CA ASP A 25 -6.41 -5.39 7.45
C ASP A 25 -6.49 -4.11 8.28
N ARG A 26 -6.35 -4.23 9.61
CA ARG A 26 -6.25 -3.07 10.51
C ARG A 26 -5.02 -2.24 10.18
N TYR A 27 -3.86 -2.88 10.04
CA TYR A 27 -2.62 -2.18 9.71
C TYR A 27 -2.71 -1.46 8.35
N ALA A 28 -3.32 -2.10 7.34
CA ALA A 28 -3.58 -1.46 6.05
C ALA A 28 -4.47 -0.22 6.18
N SER A 29 -5.49 -0.27 7.04
CA SER A 29 -6.37 0.87 7.31
C SER A 29 -5.62 2.04 7.97
N GLU A 30 -4.74 1.75 8.92
CA GLU A 30 -3.86 2.75 9.55
C GLU A 30 -2.90 3.40 8.54
N VAL A 31 -2.36 2.62 7.60
CA VAL A 31 -1.50 3.15 6.53
C VAL A 31 -2.27 4.05 5.57
N ILE A 32 -3.53 3.73 5.26
CA ILE A 32 -4.41 4.62 4.47
C ILE A 32 -4.67 5.93 5.22
N ALA A 33 -4.91 5.88 6.54
CA ALA A 33 -5.06 7.09 7.35
C ALA A 33 -3.78 7.94 7.34
N THR A 34 -2.62 7.29 7.51
CA THR A 34 -1.30 7.93 7.44
C THR A 34 -1.06 8.58 6.08
N GLN A 35 -1.42 7.91 4.97
CA GLN A 35 -1.33 8.48 3.62
C GLN A 35 -2.12 9.78 3.48
N ARG A 36 -3.30 9.86 4.10
CA ARG A 36 -4.17 11.04 4.02
C ARG A 36 -3.56 12.22 4.77
N GLN A 37 -2.96 11.97 5.94
CA GLN A 37 -2.41 13.02 6.80
C GLN A 37 -0.99 13.44 6.42
N LEU A 38 -0.11 12.48 6.13
CA LEU A 38 1.35 12.69 6.02
C LEU A 38 1.92 12.29 4.65
N GLY A 39 1.08 11.77 3.75
CA GLY A 39 1.50 11.36 2.41
C GLY A 39 2.53 10.23 2.41
N ARG A 40 3.29 10.14 1.31
CA ARG A 40 4.23 9.03 1.04
C ARG A 40 5.38 8.97 2.05
N GLN A 41 5.90 10.13 2.46
CA GLN A 41 6.97 10.21 3.46
C GLN A 41 6.49 9.72 4.82
N GLY A 42 5.28 10.08 5.23
CA GLY A 42 4.68 9.59 6.47
C GLY A 42 4.50 8.07 6.50
N ILE A 43 4.05 7.47 5.40
CA ILE A 43 3.96 6.00 5.30
C ILE A 43 5.35 5.38 5.48
N THR A 44 6.35 5.90 4.78
CA THR A 44 7.73 5.38 4.81
C THR A 44 8.27 5.42 6.24
N ALA A 45 8.11 6.55 6.94
CA ALA A 45 8.53 6.70 8.33
C ALA A 45 7.79 5.74 9.27
N LYS A 46 6.47 5.55 9.09
CA LYS A 46 5.69 4.60 9.90
C LYS A 46 6.18 3.17 9.71
N ILE A 47 6.34 2.71 8.47
CA ILE A 47 6.77 1.34 8.17
C ILE A 47 8.16 1.07 8.74
N LEU A 48 9.13 1.97 8.55
CA LEU A 48 10.48 1.78 9.08
C LEU A 48 10.51 1.74 10.61
N ARG A 49 9.73 2.62 11.26
CA ARG A 49 9.62 2.61 12.72
C ARG A 49 8.99 1.32 13.24
N ASP A 50 7.91 0.87 12.59
CA ASP A 50 7.19 -0.34 13.01
C ASP A 50 8.03 -1.59 12.70
N ALA A 51 8.82 -1.59 11.61
CA ALA A 51 9.80 -2.64 11.31
C ALA A 51 10.90 -2.72 12.37
N ALA A 52 11.48 -1.59 12.77
CA ALA A 52 12.48 -1.56 13.83
C ALA A 52 11.93 -2.06 15.18
N ARG A 53 10.64 -1.83 15.46
CA ARG A 53 9.97 -2.34 16.68
C ARG A 53 9.73 -3.85 16.65
N HIS A 54 9.58 -4.42 15.46
CA HIS A 54 9.38 -5.85 15.25
C HIS A 54 10.70 -6.59 14.96
N ASP A 55 11.84 -5.92 15.11
CA ASP A 55 13.18 -6.45 14.78
C ASP A 55 13.32 -6.91 13.31
N VAL A 56 12.56 -6.26 12.43
CA VAL A 56 12.58 -6.50 10.98
C VAL A 56 13.57 -5.54 10.34
N GLY A 57 14.62 -6.08 9.71
CA GLY A 57 15.68 -5.33 9.02
C GLY A 57 15.26 -4.72 7.68
N LEU A 58 14.19 -3.91 7.66
CA LEU A 58 13.76 -3.17 6.48
C LEU A 58 14.53 -1.86 6.33
N SER A 59 15.08 -1.64 5.13
CA SER A 59 15.71 -0.36 4.79
C SER A 59 14.71 0.58 4.09
N ALA A 60 15.04 1.87 4.08
CA ALA A 60 14.25 2.84 3.31
C ALA A 60 14.20 2.43 1.83
N HIS A 61 15.32 1.93 1.27
CA HIS A 61 15.40 1.50 -0.12
C HIS A 61 14.36 0.42 -0.47
N ASP A 62 14.15 -0.55 0.44
CA ASP A 62 13.16 -1.61 0.25
C ASP A 62 11.75 -1.05 0.17
N VAL A 63 11.42 -0.14 1.08
CA VAL A 63 10.11 0.55 1.12
C VAL A 63 9.88 1.38 -0.15
N TRP A 64 10.92 2.06 -0.65
CA TRP A 64 10.84 2.83 -1.90
C TRP A 64 10.68 1.96 -3.14
N THR A 65 11.34 0.80 -3.16
CA THR A 65 11.20 -0.18 -4.23
C THR A 65 9.79 -0.75 -4.26
N GLU A 66 9.24 -1.14 -3.11
CA GLU A 66 7.86 -1.62 -3.01
C GLU A 66 6.85 -0.55 -3.43
N PHE A 67 7.07 0.71 -3.05
CA PHE A 67 6.19 1.80 -3.47
C PHE A 67 6.05 1.90 -4.98
N ARG A 68 7.14 1.71 -5.74
CA ARG A 68 7.14 1.73 -7.20
C ARG A 68 6.35 0.56 -7.78
N LEU A 69 6.45 -0.62 -7.17
CA LEU A 69 5.68 -1.80 -7.57
C LEU A 69 4.18 -1.59 -7.33
N CYS A 70 3.81 -1.11 -6.13
CA CYS A 70 2.43 -0.81 -5.78
C CYS A 70 1.84 0.31 -6.66
N ASP A 71 2.64 1.32 -7.05
CA ASP A 71 2.23 2.35 -8.01
C ASP A 71 1.91 1.75 -9.39
N TRP A 72 2.69 0.77 -9.85
CA TRP A 72 2.46 0.07 -11.11
C TRP A 72 1.24 -0.87 -11.04
N GLU A 73 1.07 -1.63 -9.95
CA GLU A 73 -0.10 -2.49 -9.76
C GLU A 73 -1.40 -1.70 -9.65
N ALA A 74 -1.40 -0.58 -8.92
CA ALA A 74 -2.57 0.28 -8.80
C ALA A 74 -3.04 0.84 -10.15
N GLN A 75 -2.12 1.07 -11.10
CA GLN A 75 -2.45 1.49 -12.46
C GLN A 75 -3.15 0.37 -13.25
N ARG A 76 -2.74 -0.90 -13.08
CA ARG A 76 -3.35 -2.06 -13.77
C ARG A 76 -4.80 -2.32 -13.35
N HIS A 77 -5.17 -2.00 -12.11
CA HIS A 77 -6.54 -2.17 -11.64
C HIS A 77 -7.53 -1.17 -12.26
N ILE A 78 -7.08 0.02 -12.66
CA ILE A 78 -7.94 1.06 -13.26
C ILE A 78 -8.19 0.79 -14.74
N SER A 79 -7.19 0.24 -15.43
CA SER A 79 -7.33 -0.11 -16.86
C SER A 79 -8.34 -1.24 -17.10
N ARG A 80 -8.63 -2.09 -16.10
CA ARG A 80 -9.59 -3.21 -16.25
C ARG A 80 -11.05 -2.79 -16.06
N THR A 81 -11.32 -1.71 -15.32
CA THR A 81 -12.68 -1.20 -15.07
C THR A 81 -13.20 -0.25 -16.15
N GLN A 82 -12.35 0.28 -17.04
CA GLN A 82 -12.78 1.19 -18.12
C GLN A 82 -13.03 0.49 -19.47
N SER A 83 -12.78 -0.82 -19.59
CA SER A 83 -12.97 -1.56 -20.85
C SER A 83 -14.35 -2.21 -21.01
N THR A 84 -15.25 -2.10 -20.03
CA THR A 84 -16.60 -2.70 -20.10
C THR A 84 -17.71 -1.70 -20.42
N GLU A 85 -17.40 -0.43 -20.69
CA GLU A 85 -18.39 0.63 -20.92
C GLU A 85 -18.14 1.37 -22.25
N THR A 86 -17.92 0.62 -23.34
CA THR A 86 -18.03 1.13 -24.72
C THR A 86 -18.45 -0.02 -25.64
N SER A 87 -19.64 -0.55 -25.44
CA SER A 87 -20.33 -1.40 -26.41
C SER A 87 -21.81 -1.52 -26.05
N ARG A 88 -22.58 -0.50 -26.44
CA ARG A 88 -24.01 -0.67 -26.66
C ARG A 88 -24.38 0.15 -27.91
N PRO A 89 -24.55 -0.47 -29.09
CA PRO A 89 -25.04 0.25 -30.25
C PRO A 89 -26.50 0.65 -30.04
N SER A 90 -26.84 1.83 -30.54
CA SER A 90 -28.17 2.46 -30.51
C SER A 90 -29.21 1.71 -31.32
#